data_AF-A0A517RFS3-F1
#
_entry.id   AF-A0A517RFS3-F1
#
_cell.length_a   1.000
_cell.length_b   1.000
_cell.length_c   1.000
_cell.angle_alpha   90.00
_cell.angle_beta   90.00
_cell.angle_gamma   90.00
#
_symmetry.space_group_name_H-M   'P 1'
#
loop_
_entity.id
_entity.type
_entity.pdbx_description
1 polymer ?
#
loop_
_entity_poly.entity_id
_entity_poly.type
_entity_poly.pdbx_seq_one_letter_code
_entity_poly.pdbx_strand_id
1 'polypeptide(L)'
;MYTVLFCVCRGVVYVYFDDCSFKKMNDIFIDQLEDVIAACEDALKHAESLGADEGFGEERSGYLHTRLFSVIERIAGRNSVYYENAREFYQMSIDTEGWLKRVCGVSKSLLHDMKNGYLKSFEEVIHSDLFSDFLEMAEHLNENGFKDAAAVIAGSTLEAHLRMLCEKNKIEIELENGKPKSGDALNVSLVKEGVYSKLEQKSVTAWFGQRNKAAHGHYEAYDNQQVALNIDSIRAFIGRNPA
;
A
#
# COMPACT_ATOMS: atom_id res chain seq x y z
N MET A 1 10.40 -10.82 0.54
CA MET A 1 10.66 -10.76 1.99
C MET A 1 11.10 -9.33 2.26
N TYR A 2 10.17 -8.48 2.70
CA TYR A 2 10.44 -7.09 3.02
C TYR A 2 11.32 -7.07 4.27
N THR A 3 12.58 -6.65 4.15
CA THR A 3 13.42 -6.44 5.31
C THR A 3 13.03 -5.09 5.90
N VAL A 4 12.07 -5.09 6.82
CA VAL A 4 11.82 -3.94 7.69
C VAL A 4 13.03 -3.83 8.61
N LEU A 5 13.98 -2.97 8.26
CA LEU A 5 15.17 -2.77 9.09
C LEU A 5 14.79 -1.82 10.23
N PHE A 6 14.43 -2.38 11.38
CA PHE A 6 14.29 -1.60 12.60
C PHE A 6 15.67 -1.20 13.10
N CYS A 7 16.12 0.00 12.75
CA CYS A 7 17.35 0.56 13.32
C CYS A 7 16.99 1.48 14.48
N VAL A 8 17.38 1.10 15.70
CA VAL A 8 17.27 1.94 16.90
C VAL A 8 18.55 2.74 17.02
N CYS A 9 18.50 4.02 16.66
CA CYS A 9 19.60 4.94 16.87
C CYS A 9 19.11 6.06 17.81
N ARG A 10 19.66 6.12 19.03
CA ARG A 10 19.27 7.07 20.10
C ARG A 10 17.76 7.07 20.45
N GLY A 11 17.13 5.89 20.45
CA GLY A 11 15.72 5.74 20.87
C GLY A 11 14.69 6.16 19.83
N VAL A 12 15.10 6.47 18.60
CA VAL A 12 14.19 6.73 17.47
C VAL A 12 14.19 5.51 16.55
N VAL A 13 13.01 4.98 16.27
CA VAL A 13 12.81 3.91 15.28
C VAL A 13 12.69 4.57 13.90
N TYR A 14 13.62 4.26 13.01
CA TYR A 14 13.55 4.67 11.61
C TYR A 14 13.07 3.49 10.76
N VAL A 15 12.06 3.72 9.93
CA VAL A 15 11.60 2.78 8.90
C VAL A 15 12.11 3.30 7.55
N TYR A 16 12.95 2.52 6.86
CA TYR A 16 13.43 2.83 5.52
C TYR A 16 12.77 1.88 4.52
N PHE A 17 12.24 2.43 3.44
CA PHE A 17 11.84 1.69 2.24
C PHE A 17 12.81 2.08 1.12
N ASP A 18 13.38 1.09 0.43
CA ASP A 18 14.41 1.29 -0.59
C ASP A 18 13.78 1.30 -2.00
N ASP A 19 13.76 2.46 -2.68
CA ASP A 19 13.14 2.68 -4.00
C ASP A 19 13.65 1.74 -5.09
N CYS A 20 14.93 1.38 -5.05
CA CYS A 20 15.55 0.48 -6.02
C CYS A 20 15.00 -0.95 -5.89
N SER A 21 14.56 -1.31 -4.69
CA SER A 21 13.95 -2.61 -4.40
C SER A 21 12.50 -2.68 -4.88
N PHE A 22 11.76 -1.56 -4.86
CA PHE A 22 10.37 -1.50 -5.32
C PHE A 22 10.26 -1.60 -6.85
N LYS A 23 11.11 -0.86 -7.59
CA LYS A 23 11.12 -0.93 -9.06
C LYS A 23 11.46 -2.33 -9.57
N LYS A 24 12.47 -2.98 -8.96
CA LYS A 24 12.80 -4.39 -9.25
C LYS A 24 11.66 -5.35 -8.92
N MET A 25 10.88 -5.05 -7.89
CA MET A 25 9.76 -5.89 -7.47
C MET A 25 8.57 -5.78 -8.43
N ASN A 26 8.26 -4.58 -8.91
CA ASN A 26 7.23 -4.38 -9.92
C ASN A 26 7.58 -5.08 -11.24
N ASP A 27 8.84 -4.98 -11.67
CA ASP A 27 9.32 -5.69 -12.87
C ASP A 27 9.16 -7.22 -12.72
N ILE A 28 9.50 -7.79 -11.54
CA ILE A 28 9.30 -9.22 -11.25
C ILE A 28 7.81 -9.62 -11.34
N PHE A 29 6.90 -8.78 -10.83
CA PHE A 29 5.48 -9.07 -10.89
C PHE A 29 4.90 -8.94 -12.30
N ILE A 30 5.39 -7.98 -13.09
CA ILE A 30 5.06 -7.84 -14.51
C ILE A 30 5.49 -9.09 -15.26
N ASP A 31 6.75 -9.51 -15.12
CA ASP A 31 7.29 -10.72 -15.78
C ASP A 31 6.48 -11.97 -15.40
N GLN A 32 6.14 -12.10 -14.12
CA GLN A 32 5.35 -13.22 -13.64
C GLN A 32 3.92 -13.22 -14.21
N LEU A 33 3.29 -12.04 -14.28
CA LEU A 33 1.95 -11.91 -14.83
C LEU A 33 1.93 -12.17 -16.34
N GLU A 34 2.95 -11.72 -17.07
CA GLU A 34 3.16 -12.04 -18.49
C GLU A 34 3.29 -13.54 -18.75
N ASP A 35 4.11 -14.24 -17.97
CA ASP A 35 4.29 -15.69 -18.09
C ASP A 35 2.97 -16.45 -17.87
N VAL A 36 2.20 -16.07 -16.85
CA VAL A 36 0.90 -16.69 -16.57
C VAL A 36 -0.11 -16.40 -17.68
N ILE A 37 -0.14 -15.17 -18.21
CA ILE A 37 -0.99 -14.80 -19.34
C ILE A 37 -0.62 -15.59 -20.60
N ALA A 38 0.67 -15.73 -20.90
CA ALA A 38 1.13 -16.54 -22.03
C ALA A 38 0.69 -18.01 -21.91
N ALA A 39 0.86 -18.61 -20.72
CA ALA A 39 0.41 -19.98 -20.47
C ALA A 39 -1.12 -20.14 -20.61
N CYS A 40 -1.89 -19.13 -20.20
CA CYS A 40 -3.34 -19.07 -20.41
C CYS A 40 -3.69 -18.98 -21.90
N GLU A 41 -3.07 -18.07 -22.65
CA GLU A 41 -3.31 -17.91 -24.08
C GLU A 41 -2.98 -19.18 -24.87
N ASP A 42 -1.88 -19.85 -24.54
CA ASP A 42 -1.49 -21.10 -25.17
C ASP A 42 -2.47 -22.24 -24.87
N ALA A 43 -3.02 -22.29 -23.66
CA ALA A 43 -4.07 -23.25 -23.31
C ALA A 43 -5.36 -22.98 -24.10
N LEU A 44 -5.75 -21.72 -24.27
CA LEU A 44 -6.91 -21.32 -25.06
C LEU A 44 -6.75 -21.63 -26.55
N LYS A 45 -5.59 -21.31 -27.14
CA LYS A 45 -5.27 -21.67 -28.54
C LYS A 45 -5.30 -23.18 -28.76
N HIS A 46 -4.80 -23.95 -27.79
CA HIS A 46 -4.79 -25.40 -27.89
C HIS A 46 -6.21 -25.98 -27.84
N ALA A 47 -7.07 -25.47 -26.95
CA ALA A 47 -8.49 -25.86 -26.89
C ALA A 47 -9.23 -25.55 -28.20
N GLU A 48 -8.98 -24.39 -28.80
CA GLU A 48 -9.56 -24.03 -30.10
C GLU A 48 -9.12 -24.98 -31.24
N SER A 49 -7.93 -25.58 -31.14
CA SER A 49 -7.39 -26.52 -32.14
C SER A 49 -7.92 -27.96 -32.03
N LEU A 50 -8.35 -28.39 -30.84
CA LEU A 50 -8.83 -29.76 -30.57
C LEU A 50 -10.34 -29.92 -30.81
N GLY A 51 -11.09 -28.81 -30.91
CA GLY A 51 -12.55 -28.82 -31.01
C GLY A 51 -13.23 -28.92 -29.63
N ALA A 52 -14.50 -28.54 -29.56
CA ALA A 52 -15.23 -28.27 -28.30
C ALA A 52 -15.37 -29.48 -27.33
N ASP A 53 -15.04 -30.70 -27.76
CA ASP A 53 -15.32 -31.93 -27.01
C ASP A 53 -14.10 -32.44 -26.20
N GLU A 54 -12.88 -31.96 -26.51
CA GLU A 54 -11.65 -32.28 -25.78
C GLU A 54 -11.04 -31.00 -25.20
N GLY A 55 -11.55 -30.57 -24.03
CA GLY A 55 -10.96 -29.46 -23.28
C GLY A 55 -9.49 -29.72 -22.89
N PHE A 56 -8.78 -28.69 -22.42
CA PHE A 56 -7.34 -28.76 -22.12
C PHE A 56 -6.96 -29.53 -20.83
N GLY A 57 -7.88 -30.34 -20.26
CA GLY A 57 -7.68 -31.22 -19.10
C GLY A 57 -7.90 -30.56 -17.74
N GLU A 58 -8.48 -31.31 -16.78
CA GLU A 58 -8.79 -30.85 -15.42
C GLU A 58 -7.53 -30.43 -14.63
N GLU A 59 -6.43 -31.18 -14.77
CA GLU A 59 -5.16 -30.88 -14.12
C GLU A 59 -4.61 -29.51 -14.56
N ARG A 60 -4.55 -29.28 -15.88
CA ARG A 60 -4.04 -28.03 -16.46
C ARG A 60 -4.94 -26.84 -16.11
N SER A 61 -6.26 -27.08 -16.05
CA SER A 61 -7.25 -26.11 -15.55
C SER A 61 -6.98 -25.70 -14.10
N GLY A 62 -6.85 -26.67 -13.18
CA GLY A 62 -6.55 -26.40 -11.78
C GLY A 62 -5.21 -25.67 -11.58
N TYR A 63 -4.20 -26.04 -12.37
CA TYR A 63 -2.90 -25.38 -12.39
C TYR A 63 -3.02 -23.90 -12.80
N LEU A 64 -3.69 -23.61 -13.93
CA LEU A 64 -3.86 -22.23 -14.42
C LEU A 64 -4.72 -21.40 -13.47
N HIS A 65 -5.78 -21.98 -12.92
CA HIS A 65 -6.62 -21.31 -11.92
C HIS A 65 -5.78 -20.85 -10.73
N THR A 66 -5.01 -21.76 -10.14
CA THR A 66 -4.16 -21.45 -8.98
C THR A 66 -3.13 -20.36 -9.30
N ARG A 67 -2.50 -20.43 -10.47
CA ARG A 67 -1.50 -19.44 -10.89
C ARG A 67 -2.10 -18.06 -11.14
N LEU A 68 -3.23 -17.98 -11.85
CA LEU A 68 -3.93 -16.73 -12.14
C LEU A 68 -4.42 -16.05 -10.86
N PHE A 69 -5.11 -16.78 -9.99
CA PHE A 69 -5.63 -16.21 -8.75
C PHE A 69 -4.52 -15.79 -7.80
N SER A 70 -3.47 -16.60 -7.65
CA SER A 70 -2.35 -16.24 -6.76
C SER A 70 -1.55 -15.05 -7.25
N VAL A 71 -1.40 -14.83 -8.57
CA VAL A 71 -0.71 -13.63 -9.09
C VAL A 71 -1.58 -12.38 -8.97
N ILE A 72 -2.88 -12.47 -9.28
CA ILE A 72 -3.82 -11.36 -9.10
C ILE A 72 -3.89 -10.93 -7.63
N GLU A 73 -4.02 -11.89 -6.70
CA GLU A 73 -4.06 -11.61 -5.27
C GLU A 73 -2.78 -10.92 -4.78
N ARG A 74 -1.61 -11.38 -5.23
CA ARG A 74 -0.33 -10.80 -4.78
C ARG A 74 -0.11 -9.39 -5.30
N ILE A 75 -0.60 -9.08 -6.50
CA ILE A 75 -0.39 -7.77 -7.13
C ILE A 75 -1.46 -6.77 -6.68
N ALA A 76 -2.72 -7.18 -6.70
CA ALA A 76 -3.86 -6.30 -6.52
C ALA A 76 -4.63 -6.55 -5.21
N GLY A 77 -4.27 -7.54 -4.40
CA GLY A 77 -4.99 -7.86 -3.17
C GLY A 77 -6.40 -8.42 -3.41
N ARG A 78 -6.98 -8.99 -2.34
CA ARG A 78 -8.30 -9.65 -2.40
C ARG A 78 -9.46 -8.69 -2.60
N ASN A 79 -9.32 -7.44 -2.16
CA ASN A 79 -10.37 -6.43 -2.23
C ASN A 79 -10.36 -5.65 -3.56
N SER A 80 -9.50 -6.01 -4.53
CA SER A 80 -9.47 -5.31 -5.81
C SER A 80 -10.59 -5.75 -6.75
N VAL A 81 -10.97 -4.82 -7.64
CA VAL A 81 -11.84 -5.10 -8.78
C VAL A 81 -11.29 -6.25 -9.64
N TYR A 82 -9.96 -6.40 -9.73
CA TYR A 82 -9.35 -7.52 -10.44
C TYR A 82 -9.63 -8.87 -9.78
N TYR A 83 -9.43 -8.96 -8.46
CA TYR A 83 -9.65 -10.20 -7.74
C TYR A 83 -11.14 -10.57 -7.69
N GLU A 84 -12.01 -9.61 -7.41
CA GLU A 84 -13.46 -9.84 -7.36
C GLU A 84 -14.00 -10.26 -8.73
N ASN A 85 -13.65 -9.56 -9.82
CA ASN A 85 -14.08 -9.95 -11.16
C ASN A 85 -13.55 -11.33 -11.55
N ALA A 86 -12.28 -11.64 -11.26
CA ALA A 86 -11.71 -12.96 -11.54
C ALA A 86 -12.49 -14.08 -10.80
N ARG A 87 -12.80 -13.85 -9.53
CA ARG A 87 -13.58 -14.76 -8.69
C ARG A 87 -15.00 -14.95 -9.22
N GLU A 88 -15.71 -13.87 -9.51
CA GLU A 88 -17.07 -13.93 -10.05
C GLU A 88 -17.11 -14.66 -11.38
N PHE A 89 -16.19 -14.33 -12.30
CA PHE A 89 -16.12 -15.02 -13.59
C PHE A 89 -15.80 -16.50 -13.46
N TYR A 90 -14.96 -16.89 -12.51
CA TYR A 90 -14.71 -18.30 -12.21
C TYR A 90 -15.98 -19.00 -11.70
N GLN A 91 -16.68 -18.40 -10.73
CA GLN A 91 -17.88 -18.98 -10.12
C GLN A 91 -19.08 -19.08 -11.06
N MET A 92 -19.23 -18.10 -11.97
CA MET A 92 -20.35 -18.03 -12.92
C MET A 92 -20.16 -18.89 -14.17
N SER A 93 -18.98 -19.47 -14.37
CA SER A 93 -18.69 -20.18 -15.61
C SER A 93 -19.21 -21.61 -15.58
N ILE A 94 -19.77 -22.00 -16.72
CA ILE A 94 -20.38 -23.32 -16.92
C ILE A 94 -19.31 -24.32 -17.40
N ASP A 95 -18.28 -23.82 -18.08
CA ASP A 95 -17.23 -24.60 -18.71
C ASP A 95 -15.84 -24.00 -18.43
N THR A 96 -14.83 -24.84 -18.66
CA THR A 96 -13.43 -24.54 -18.35
C THR A 96 -12.86 -23.44 -19.24
N GLU A 97 -13.26 -23.39 -20.51
CA GLU A 97 -12.79 -22.41 -21.47
C GLU A 97 -13.36 -21.02 -21.14
N GLY A 98 -14.64 -20.97 -20.75
CA GLY A 98 -15.36 -19.75 -20.39
C GLY A 98 -14.72 -19.01 -19.21
N TRP A 99 -14.43 -19.70 -18.10
CA TRP A 99 -13.76 -19.02 -16.99
C TRP A 99 -12.34 -18.62 -17.36
N LEU A 100 -11.61 -19.49 -18.07
CA LEU A 100 -10.22 -19.21 -18.42
C LEU A 100 -10.13 -17.98 -19.32
N LYS A 101 -10.97 -17.86 -20.36
CA LYS A 101 -11.04 -16.68 -21.25
C LYS A 101 -11.27 -15.39 -20.46
N ARG A 102 -12.24 -15.40 -19.53
CA ARG A 102 -12.61 -14.22 -18.75
C ARG A 102 -11.52 -13.82 -17.74
N VAL A 103 -11.00 -14.77 -16.98
CA VAL A 103 -9.94 -14.51 -15.99
C VAL A 103 -8.64 -14.07 -16.70
N CYS A 104 -8.32 -14.64 -17.87
CA CYS A 104 -7.20 -14.16 -18.71
C CYS A 104 -7.40 -12.68 -19.10
N GLY A 105 -8.62 -12.29 -19.47
CA GLY A 105 -8.97 -10.91 -19.78
C GLY A 105 -8.73 -9.97 -18.60
N VAL A 106 -9.14 -10.38 -17.39
CA VAL A 106 -8.87 -9.64 -16.16
C VAL A 106 -7.37 -9.48 -15.92
N SER A 107 -6.59 -10.56 -16.06
CA SER A 107 -5.13 -10.51 -15.92
C SER A 107 -4.46 -9.59 -16.94
N LYS A 108 -4.94 -9.54 -18.18
CA LYS A 108 -4.44 -8.59 -19.20
C LYS A 108 -4.76 -7.15 -18.84
N SER A 109 -5.95 -6.88 -18.29
CA SER A 109 -6.30 -5.55 -17.79
C SER A 109 -5.37 -5.12 -16.67
N LEU A 110 -5.10 -6.02 -15.71
CA LEU A 110 -4.16 -5.77 -14.62
C LEU A 110 -2.75 -5.49 -15.16
N LEU A 111 -2.26 -6.30 -16.10
CA LEU A 111 -0.94 -6.11 -16.73
C LEU A 111 -0.85 -4.77 -17.46
N HIS A 112 -1.91 -4.39 -18.18
CA HIS A 112 -1.97 -3.11 -18.86
C HIS A 112 -1.85 -1.95 -17.86
N ASP A 113 -2.59 -2.01 -16.77
CA ASP A 113 -2.61 -0.95 -15.76
C ASP A 113 -1.30 -0.89 -14.96
N MET A 114 -0.65 -2.03 -14.74
CA MET A 114 0.72 -2.08 -14.20
C MET A 114 1.71 -1.36 -15.12
N LYS A 115 1.73 -1.71 -16.41
CA LYS A 115 2.68 -1.14 -17.39
C LYS A 115 2.48 0.35 -17.62
N ASN A 116 1.25 0.83 -17.52
CA ASN A 116 0.91 2.23 -17.68
C ASN A 116 0.94 3.03 -16.37
N GLY A 117 1.23 2.39 -15.23
CA GLY A 117 1.30 3.04 -13.92
C GLY A 117 -0.05 3.52 -13.38
N TYR A 118 -1.16 2.92 -13.83
CA TYR A 118 -2.50 3.21 -13.33
C TYR A 118 -2.74 2.61 -11.95
N LEU A 119 -1.93 1.63 -11.54
CA LEU A 119 -1.86 1.14 -10.17
C LEU A 119 -1.34 2.18 -9.16
N LYS A 120 -0.84 3.35 -9.56
CA LYS A 120 -0.48 4.39 -8.58
C LYS A 120 -1.68 4.82 -7.72
N SER A 121 -2.87 4.88 -8.32
CA SER A 121 -4.10 5.10 -7.56
C SER A 121 -4.43 3.95 -6.60
N PHE A 122 -3.98 2.74 -6.93
CA PHE A 122 -4.13 1.56 -6.08
C PHE A 122 -3.07 1.51 -4.97
N GLU A 123 -1.84 1.95 -5.22
CA GLU A 123 -0.81 2.18 -4.21
C GLU A 123 -1.31 3.17 -3.15
N GLU A 124 -1.90 4.30 -3.57
CA GLU A 124 -2.52 5.28 -2.67
C GLU A 124 -3.61 4.65 -1.79
N VAL A 125 -4.44 3.75 -2.35
CA VAL A 125 -5.45 3.00 -1.59
C VAL A 125 -4.80 2.05 -0.59
N ILE A 126 -3.76 1.30 -0.98
CA ILE A 126 -3.00 0.42 -0.07
C ILE A 126 -2.37 1.22 1.07
N HIS A 127 -1.79 2.38 0.77
CA HIS A 127 -1.20 3.25 1.80
C HIS A 127 -2.27 3.74 2.75
N SER A 128 -3.43 4.16 2.24
CA SER A 128 -4.58 4.55 3.05
C SER A 128 -5.03 3.41 3.98
N ASP A 129 -5.18 2.19 3.46
CA ASP A 129 -5.57 1.01 4.25
C ASP A 129 -4.53 0.69 5.33
N LEU A 130 -3.24 0.66 4.96
CA LEU A 130 -2.15 0.41 5.90
C LEU A 130 -2.08 1.47 7.01
N PHE A 131 -2.26 2.75 6.66
CA PHE A 131 -2.30 3.82 7.65
C PHE A 131 -3.55 3.73 8.53
N SER A 132 -4.68 3.29 7.99
CA SER A 132 -5.89 3.03 8.77
C SER A 132 -5.63 1.96 9.83
N ASP A 133 -5.03 0.83 9.46
CA ASP A 133 -4.69 -0.27 10.38
C ASP A 133 -3.78 0.21 11.54
N PHE A 134 -2.78 1.04 11.23
CA PHE A 134 -1.90 1.60 12.27
C PHE A 134 -2.61 2.60 13.18
N LEU A 135 -3.55 3.39 12.65
CA LEU A 135 -4.34 4.33 13.45
C LEU A 135 -5.38 3.60 14.30
N GLU A 136 -5.98 2.51 13.82
CA GLU A 136 -6.83 1.61 14.61
C GLU A 136 -6.03 0.95 15.74
N MET A 137 -4.80 0.52 15.47
CA MET A 137 -3.91 0.02 16.51
C MET A 137 -3.58 1.09 17.55
N ALA A 138 -3.32 2.33 17.13
CA ALA A 138 -3.09 3.44 18.05
C ALA A 138 -4.33 3.74 18.90
N GLU A 139 -5.52 3.70 18.31
CA GLU A 139 -6.80 3.88 18.98
C GLU A 139 -7.02 2.80 20.04
N HIS A 140 -6.87 1.52 19.68
CA HIS A 140 -6.97 0.41 20.61
C HIS A 140 -5.97 0.52 21.78
N LEU A 141 -4.72 0.94 21.52
CA LEU A 141 -3.74 1.17 22.59
C LEU A 141 -4.19 2.30 23.53
N ASN A 142 -4.71 3.41 22.99
CA ASN A 142 -5.17 4.53 23.80
C ASN A 142 -6.36 4.15 24.68
N GLU A 143 -7.32 3.39 24.15
CA GLU A 143 -8.47 2.87 24.90
C GLU A 143 -8.07 1.95 26.05
N ASN A 144 -7.00 1.19 25.87
CA ASN A 144 -6.44 0.29 26.89
C ASN A 144 -5.46 1.00 27.86
N GLY A 145 -5.35 2.33 27.80
CA GLY A 145 -4.52 3.13 28.71
C GLY A 145 -3.05 3.23 28.32
N PHE A 146 -2.66 2.72 27.15
CA PHE A 146 -1.29 2.82 26.60
C PHE A 146 -1.13 4.10 25.75
N LYS A 147 -1.47 5.26 26.33
CA LYS A 147 -1.55 6.56 25.63
C LYS A 147 -0.23 6.98 24.95
N ASP A 148 0.90 6.67 25.58
CA ASP A 148 2.21 7.08 25.10
C ASP A 148 2.63 6.26 23.87
N ALA A 149 2.36 4.95 23.91
CA ALA A 149 2.55 4.06 22.77
C ALA A 149 1.62 4.46 21.60
N ALA A 150 0.35 4.75 21.90
CA ALA A 150 -0.60 5.25 20.92
C ALA A 150 -0.12 6.54 20.24
N ALA A 151 0.37 7.52 21.02
CA ALA A 151 0.91 8.78 20.49
C ALA A 151 2.14 8.58 19.60
N VAL A 152 3.02 7.64 19.96
CA VAL A 152 4.18 7.28 19.14
C VAL A 152 3.75 6.63 17.82
N ILE A 153 2.83 5.65 17.85
CA ILE A 153 2.34 4.98 16.65
C ILE A 153 1.66 5.98 15.73
N ALA A 154 0.70 6.76 16.23
CA ALA A 154 -0.03 7.74 15.43
C ALA A 154 0.91 8.75 14.75
N GLY A 155 1.86 9.32 15.50
CA GLY A 155 2.81 10.27 14.93
C GLY A 155 3.84 9.64 13.98
N SER A 156 4.21 8.37 14.19
CA SER A 156 5.04 7.62 13.24
C SER A 156 4.29 7.33 11.93
N THR A 157 3.00 7.00 12.00
CA THR A 157 2.12 6.84 10.84
C THR A 157 2.04 8.15 10.04
N LEU A 158 1.87 9.28 10.73
CA LEU A 158 1.90 10.60 10.09
C LEU A 158 3.24 10.88 9.41
N GLU A 159 4.37 10.59 10.05
CA GLU A 159 5.70 10.79 9.44
C GLU A 159 5.87 9.95 8.17
N ALA A 160 5.47 8.67 8.21
CA ALA A 160 5.51 7.79 7.05
C ALA A 160 4.67 8.37 5.91
N HIS A 161 3.42 8.75 6.19
CA HIS A 161 2.53 9.37 5.21
C HIS A 161 3.12 10.66 4.59
N LEU A 162 3.75 11.54 5.37
CA LEU A 162 4.41 12.73 4.83
C LEU A 162 5.60 12.40 3.91
N ARG A 163 6.37 11.33 4.19
CA ARG A 163 7.44 10.87 3.31
C ARG A 163 6.90 10.44 1.96
N MET A 164 5.83 9.65 1.97
CA MET A 164 5.17 9.18 0.75
C MET A 164 4.57 10.34 -0.05
N LEU A 165 3.96 11.33 0.62
CA LEU A 165 3.53 12.57 -0.02
C LEU A 165 4.69 13.33 -0.66
N CYS A 166 5.86 13.39 -0.01
CA CYS A 166 7.04 14.00 -0.60
C CYS A 166 7.49 13.26 -1.87
N GLU A 167 7.55 11.93 -1.82
CA GLU A 167 7.92 11.09 -2.97
C GLU A 167 6.95 11.30 -4.14
N LYS A 168 5.64 11.26 -3.90
CA LYS A 168 4.59 11.55 -4.89
C LYS A 168 4.77 12.92 -5.55
N ASN A 169 5.15 13.93 -4.77
CA ASN A 169 5.36 15.29 -5.25
C ASN A 169 6.81 15.57 -5.69
N LYS A 170 7.68 14.55 -5.76
CA LYS A 170 9.09 14.66 -6.15
C LYS A 170 9.88 15.64 -5.29
N ILE A 171 9.58 15.68 -4.00
CA ILE A 171 10.25 16.50 -2.99
C ILE A 171 11.34 15.66 -2.34
N GLU A 172 12.56 16.19 -2.27
CA GLU A 172 13.69 15.50 -1.67
C GLU A 172 13.45 15.21 -0.18
N ILE A 173 13.61 13.94 0.22
CA ILE A 173 13.38 13.46 1.60
C ILE A 173 14.65 13.39 2.44
N GLU A 174 15.80 13.66 1.84
CA GLU A 174 17.11 13.68 2.49
C GLU A 174 17.67 15.11 2.58
N LEU A 175 18.55 15.32 3.54
CA LEU A 175 19.36 16.52 3.67
C LEU A 175 20.62 16.37 2.80
N GLU A 176 21.29 17.49 2.51
CA GLU A 176 22.55 17.51 1.72
C GLU A 176 23.66 16.61 2.30
N ASN A 177 23.58 16.26 3.60
CA ASN A 177 24.51 15.37 4.28
C ASN A 177 24.10 13.89 4.25
N GLY A 178 23.08 13.52 3.46
CA GLY A 178 22.56 12.15 3.32
C GLY A 178 21.74 11.66 4.50
N LYS A 179 21.36 12.53 5.46
CA LYS A 179 20.46 12.15 6.57
C LYS A 179 19.01 12.37 6.17
N PRO A 180 18.07 11.52 6.64
CA PRO A 180 16.66 11.78 6.42
C PRO A 180 16.21 13.11 7.03
N LYS A 181 15.37 13.85 6.30
CA LYS A 181 14.62 14.98 6.86
C LYS A 181 13.71 14.51 7.98
N SER A 182 13.53 15.35 9.01
CA SER A 182 12.54 15.12 10.06
C SER A 182 11.11 15.35 9.53
N GLY A 183 10.11 14.81 10.23
CA GLY A 183 8.69 15.08 9.92
C GLY A 183 8.37 16.58 9.79
N ASP A 184 8.89 17.42 10.68
CA ASP A 184 8.74 18.87 10.59
C ASP A 184 9.38 19.47 9.31
N ALA A 185 10.55 18.98 8.90
CA ALA A 185 11.21 19.45 7.69
C ALA A 185 10.46 19.00 6.40
N LEU A 186 9.88 17.80 6.41
CA LEU A 186 9.01 17.31 5.34
C LEU A 186 7.72 18.16 5.27
N ASN A 187 7.09 18.44 6.42
CA ASN A 187 5.91 19.30 6.51
C ASN A 187 6.15 20.69 5.90
N VAL A 188 7.27 21.33 6.23
CA VAL A 188 7.66 22.61 5.64
C VAL A 188 7.84 22.51 4.12
N SER A 189 8.45 21.42 3.64
CA SER A 189 8.71 21.23 2.21
C SER A 189 7.42 21.03 1.42
N LEU A 190 6.47 20.24 1.96
CA LEU A 190 5.17 19.97 1.33
C LEU A 190 4.33 21.24 1.17
N VAL A 191 4.30 22.09 2.19
CA VAL A 191 3.57 23.36 2.15
C VAL A 191 4.22 24.37 1.21
N LYS A 192 5.56 24.35 1.11
CA LYS A 192 6.30 25.20 0.17
C LYS A 192 5.94 24.88 -1.27
N GLU A 193 5.74 23.60 -1.60
CA GLU A 193 5.29 23.13 -2.91
C GLU A 193 3.75 23.19 -3.08
N GLY A 194 3.01 23.67 -2.07
CA GLY A 194 1.58 23.87 -2.16
C GLY A 194 0.74 22.59 -2.06
N VAL A 195 1.29 21.50 -1.53
CA VAL A 195 0.56 20.22 -1.38
C VAL A 195 -0.62 20.34 -0.43
N TYR A 196 -0.47 21.11 0.65
CA TYR A 196 -1.56 21.47 1.56
C TYR A 196 -1.35 22.85 2.18
N SER A 197 -2.37 23.34 2.87
CA SER A 197 -2.42 24.72 3.34
C SER A 197 -1.46 25.02 4.50
N LYS A 198 -1.06 26.29 4.65
CA LYS A 198 -0.34 26.75 5.86
C LYS A 198 -1.14 26.56 7.16
N LEU A 199 -2.47 26.42 7.07
CA LEU A 199 -3.29 26.12 8.23
C LEU A 199 -3.06 24.67 8.67
N GLU A 200 -3.11 23.73 7.72
CA GLU A 200 -2.81 22.32 7.97
C GLU A 200 -1.37 22.11 8.44
N GLN A 201 -0.41 22.88 7.92
CA GLN A 201 0.96 22.88 8.42
C GLN A 201 1.05 23.03 9.94
N LYS A 202 0.29 23.97 10.51
CA LYS A 202 0.29 24.25 11.94
C LYS A 202 -0.30 23.10 12.74
N SER A 203 -1.34 22.45 12.22
CA SER A 203 -1.92 21.26 12.83
C SER A 203 -0.93 20.10 12.83
N VAL A 204 -0.28 19.83 11.69
CA VAL A 204 0.75 18.79 11.55
C VAL A 204 1.92 19.03 12.51
N THR A 205 2.40 20.28 12.64
CA THR A 205 3.43 20.64 13.63
C THR A 205 2.98 20.38 15.06
N ALA A 206 1.72 20.67 15.40
CA ALA A 206 1.18 20.38 16.73
C ALA A 206 1.15 18.86 17.01
N TRP A 207 0.74 18.06 16.03
CA TRP A 207 0.70 16.59 16.14
C TRP A 207 2.10 15.98 16.33
N PHE A 208 3.10 16.47 15.58
CA PHE A 208 4.50 16.10 15.82
C PHE A 208 5.00 16.54 17.18
N GLY A 209 4.56 17.70 17.67
CA GLY A 209 4.82 18.15 19.02
C GLY A 209 4.41 17.11 20.06
N GLN A 210 3.20 16.56 19.96
CA GLN A 210 2.72 15.51 20.87
C GLN A 210 3.53 14.21 20.74
N ARG A 211 3.78 13.74 19.51
CA ARG A 211 4.63 12.56 19.27
C ARG A 211 6.02 12.73 19.87
N ASN A 212 6.63 13.91 19.72
CA ASN A 212 7.96 14.19 20.26
C ASN A 212 7.96 14.18 21.79
N LYS A 213 6.90 14.67 22.43
CA LYS A 213 6.74 14.52 23.89
C LYS A 213 6.67 13.05 24.30
N ALA A 214 5.91 12.23 23.58
CA ALA A 214 5.82 10.80 23.84
C ALA A 214 7.17 10.08 23.66
N ALA A 215 7.84 10.28 22.52
CA ALA A 215 9.11 9.64 22.21
C ALA A 215 10.27 10.05 23.15
N HIS A 216 10.15 11.19 23.83
CA HIS A 216 11.15 11.70 24.77
C HIS A 216 10.77 11.57 26.25
N GLY A 217 9.70 10.82 26.57
CA GLY A 217 9.34 10.51 27.95
C GLY A 217 8.63 11.64 28.71
N HIS A 218 8.09 12.63 28.01
CA HIS A 218 7.37 13.76 28.60
C HIS A 218 5.86 13.45 28.71
N TYR A 219 5.51 12.36 29.38
CA TYR A 219 4.14 11.80 29.40
C TYR A 219 3.11 12.66 30.14
N GLU A 220 3.55 13.57 31.01
CA GLU A 220 2.70 14.53 31.71
C GLU A 220 2.28 15.73 30.84
N ALA A 221 2.87 15.86 29.63
CA ALA A 221 2.59 17.00 28.74
C ALA A 221 1.30 16.83 27.92
N TYR A 222 0.66 15.65 27.98
CA TYR A 222 -0.58 15.36 27.26
C TYR A 222 -1.39 14.24 27.93
N ASP A 223 -2.67 14.15 27.61
CA ASP A 223 -3.61 13.14 28.13
C ASP A 223 -4.20 12.24 27.04
N ASN A 224 -4.98 11.23 27.45
CA ASN A 224 -5.62 10.26 26.54
C ASN A 224 -6.61 10.91 25.57
N GLN A 225 -7.27 12.00 25.98
CA GLN A 225 -8.26 12.69 25.13
C GLN A 225 -7.56 13.44 24.01
N GLN A 226 -6.41 14.07 24.32
CA GLN A 226 -5.56 14.70 23.32
C GLN A 226 -4.97 13.66 22.35
N VAL A 227 -4.60 12.47 22.81
CA VAL A 227 -4.16 11.37 21.92
C VAL A 227 -5.28 10.92 20.99
N ALA A 228 -6.50 10.70 21.52
CA ALA A 228 -7.66 10.32 20.70
C ALA A 228 -7.96 11.36 19.61
N LEU A 229 -8.03 12.65 20.00
CA LEU A 229 -8.24 13.74 19.06
C LEU A 229 -7.14 13.81 17.99
N ASN A 230 -5.90 13.54 18.36
CA ASN A 230 -4.78 13.53 17.43
C ASN A 230 -4.92 12.39 16.42
N ILE A 231 -5.25 11.17 16.86
CA ILE A 231 -5.50 10.01 15.97
C ILE A 231 -6.58 10.35 14.94
N ASP A 232 -7.72 10.90 15.38
CA ASP A 232 -8.81 11.30 14.48
C ASP A 232 -8.39 12.40 13.50
N SER A 233 -7.60 13.36 13.99
CA SER A 233 -7.12 14.47 13.17
C SER A 233 -6.14 14.01 12.09
N ILE A 234 -5.25 13.07 12.42
CA ILE A 234 -4.33 12.43 11.47
C ILE A 234 -5.12 11.62 10.44
N ARG A 235 -6.08 10.79 10.88
CA ARG A 235 -6.95 10.02 9.99
C ARG A 235 -7.64 10.91 8.96
N ALA A 236 -8.22 12.02 9.43
CA ALA A 236 -8.89 12.98 8.56
C ALA A 236 -7.91 13.70 7.62
N PHE A 237 -6.68 13.98 8.07
CA PHE A 237 -5.64 14.59 7.24
C PHE A 237 -5.19 13.67 6.10
N ILE A 238 -4.93 12.39 6.39
CA ILE A 238 -4.56 11.37 5.40
C ILE A 238 -5.65 11.24 4.34
N GLY A 239 -6.93 11.17 4.75
CA GLY A 239 -8.04 11.08 3.82
C GLY A 239 -8.21 12.31 2.91
N ARG A 240 -7.79 13.50 3.36
CA ARG A 240 -7.79 14.72 2.52
C ARG A 240 -6.58 14.81 1.59
N ASN A 241 -5.47 14.17 1.94
CA ASN A 241 -4.19 14.29 1.26
C ASN A 241 -3.61 12.90 0.94
N PRO A 242 -4.21 12.10 0.04
CA PRO A 242 -3.74 10.75 -0.25
C PRO A 242 -2.31 10.76 -0.80
N ALA A 243 -1.45 9.90 -0.23
CA ALA A 243 -0.03 9.79 -0.54
C ALA A 243 0.25 8.69 -1.55
#